data_AF-A0A1K1QZN8-F1
#
_entry.id   AF-A0A1K1QZN8-F1
#
_cell.length_a   1.000
_cell.length_b   1.000
_cell.length_c   1.000
_cell.angle_alpha   90.00
_cell.angle_beta   90.00
_cell.angle_gamma   90.00
#
_symmetry.space_group_name_H-M   'P 1'
#
loop_
_entity.id
_entity.type
_entity.pdbx_description
1 polymer ?
#
loop_
_entity_poly.entity_id
_entity_poly.type
_entity_poly.pdbx_seq_one_letter_code
_entity_poly.pdbx_strand_id
1 'polypeptide(L)'
;MSKNTVEVSVASERAEAYGGVLIAFFAALMAISQLVNGELEEEMMIAHNKVVNYSNWYQSKSIKESLKESELDNLEALMYTNAIAEDKKSFVYDKIENTKLKVAKYKAEKKEILIGSKNLPKKEWIQDLDGKKGVIVGINEWKSLAKKYDIATRKFDFGVLFFQISIVLGAVCIIIYDNPKLQKALVITMVVVGFIGVVMSIYGYSLAP
;
A
#
# COMPACT_ATOMS: atom_id res chain seq x y z
N MET A 1 -55.23 -1.93 46.89
CA MET A 1 -54.43 -1.16 45.90
C MET A 1 -52.97 -1.21 46.38
N SER A 2 -52.23 -2.26 46.02
CA SER A 2 -50.83 -2.41 46.43
C SER A 2 -49.95 -1.59 45.49
N LYS A 3 -49.25 -0.58 46.04
CA LYS A 3 -48.20 0.15 45.35
C LYS A 3 -47.03 -0.81 45.14
N ASN A 4 -46.93 -1.40 43.95
CA ASN A 4 -45.68 -1.97 43.48
C ASN A 4 -44.78 -0.81 43.07
N THR A 5 -44.06 -0.25 44.04
CA THR A 5 -42.88 0.55 43.76
C THR A 5 -41.85 -0.39 43.14
N VAL A 6 -41.68 -0.29 41.83
CA VAL A 6 -40.56 -0.90 41.13
C VAL A 6 -39.31 -0.25 41.70
N GLU A 7 -38.56 -0.99 42.52
CA GLU A 7 -37.21 -0.60 42.91
C GLU A 7 -36.35 -0.59 41.64
N VAL A 8 -36.26 0.57 40.99
CA VAL A 8 -35.25 0.79 39.95
C VAL A 8 -33.91 0.80 40.67
N SER A 9 -33.19 -0.30 40.60
CA SER A 9 -31.87 -0.45 41.20
C SER A 9 -30.93 0.62 40.64
N VAL A 10 -30.43 1.49 41.51
CA VAL A 10 -29.44 2.55 41.22
C VAL A 10 -28.19 2.02 40.48
N ALA A 11 -27.91 0.71 40.58
CA ALA A 11 -26.84 0.05 39.84
C ALA A 11 -27.10 0.01 38.32
N SER A 12 -28.36 -0.11 37.90
CA SER A 12 -28.80 -0.12 36.50
C SER A 12 -28.57 1.23 35.83
N GLU A 13 -29.00 2.32 36.48
CA GLU A 13 -28.89 3.69 35.96
C GLU A 13 -27.41 4.13 35.82
N ARG A 14 -26.57 3.74 36.78
CA ARG A 14 -25.12 4.00 36.71
C ARG A 14 -24.45 3.23 35.58
N ALA A 15 -24.79 1.95 35.40
CA ALA A 15 -24.19 1.14 34.35
C ALA A 15 -24.60 1.61 32.94
N GLU A 16 -25.82 2.11 32.78
CA GLU A 16 -26.29 2.76 31.56
C GLU A 16 -25.51 4.04 31.25
N ALA A 17 -25.31 4.90 32.25
CA ALA A 17 -24.53 6.13 32.10
C ALA A 17 -23.05 5.83 31.75
N TYR A 18 -22.40 4.90 32.47
CA TYR A 18 -21.00 4.53 32.18
C TYR A 18 -20.84 3.81 30.84
N GLY A 19 -21.75 2.90 30.50
CA GLY A 19 -21.74 2.20 29.21
C GLY A 19 -21.92 3.16 28.03
N GLY A 20 -22.87 4.10 28.12
CA GLY A 20 -23.11 5.12 27.11
C GLY A 20 -21.90 6.04 26.88
N VAL A 21 -21.27 6.50 27.96
CA VAL A 21 -20.05 7.34 27.87
C VAL A 21 -18.89 6.57 27.24
N LEU A 22 -18.69 5.30 27.61
CA LEU A 22 -17.63 4.46 27.03
C LEU A 22 -17.88 4.17 25.54
N ILE A 23 -19.14 3.94 25.14
CA ILE A 23 -19.51 3.79 23.73
C ILE A 23 -19.17 5.06 22.95
N ALA A 24 -19.59 6.23 23.45
CA ALA A 24 -19.32 7.50 22.80
C ALA A 24 -17.81 7.76 22.68
N PHE A 25 -17.04 7.43 23.72
CA PHE A 25 -15.59 7.55 23.73
C PHE A 25 -14.91 6.65 22.68
N PHE A 26 -15.24 5.35 22.64
CA PHE A 26 -14.65 4.45 21.64
C PHE A 26 -15.13 4.73 20.23
N ALA A 27 -16.36 5.24 20.05
CA ALA A 27 -16.85 5.68 18.76
C ALA A 27 -16.06 6.89 18.23
N ALA A 28 -15.72 7.85 19.11
CA ALA A 28 -14.86 8.96 18.74
C ALA A 28 -13.44 8.50 18.34
N LEU A 29 -12.85 7.57 19.10
CA LEU A 29 -11.55 6.98 18.75
C LEU A 29 -11.59 6.21 17.43
N MET A 30 -12.65 5.44 17.20
CA MET A 30 -12.88 4.73 15.95
C MET A 30 -12.93 5.69 14.75
N ALA A 31 -13.67 6.80 14.88
CA ALA A 31 -13.76 7.80 13.82
C ALA A 31 -12.41 8.43 13.49
N ILE A 32 -11.60 8.73 14.51
CA ILE A 32 -10.23 9.24 14.32
C ILE A 32 -9.37 8.20 13.60
N SER A 33 -9.38 6.95 14.04
CA SER A 33 -8.62 5.87 13.41
C SER A 33 -9.05 5.63 11.96
N GLN A 34 -10.34 5.74 11.63
CA GLN A 34 -10.84 5.63 10.27
C GLN A 34 -10.36 6.77 9.37
N LEU A 35 -10.34 8.00 9.87
CA LEU A 35 -9.85 9.16 9.12
C LEU A 35 -8.38 8.97 8.73
N VAL A 36 -7.53 8.63 9.71
CA VAL A 36 -6.10 8.39 9.46
C VAL A 36 -5.88 7.21 8.53
N ASN A 37 -6.64 6.12 8.71
CA ASN A 37 -6.55 4.96 7.82
C ASN A 37 -6.89 5.30 6.37
N GLY A 38 -7.91 6.13 6.15
CA GLY A 38 -8.33 6.57 4.82
C GLY A 38 -7.24 7.34 4.06
N GLU A 39 -6.50 8.22 4.75
CA GLU A 39 -5.35 8.92 4.15
C GLU A 39 -4.23 7.95 3.75
N LEU A 40 -3.94 6.95 4.60
CA LEU A 40 -2.92 5.93 4.31
C LEU A 40 -3.33 5.01 3.15
N GLU A 41 -4.63 4.68 3.04
CA GLU A 41 -5.17 3.90 1.91
C GLU A 41 -5.05 4.66 0.59
N GLU A 42 -5.26 5.98 0.59
CA GLU A 42 -5.08 6.83 -0.59
C GLU A 42 -3.60 6.81 -1.04
N GLU A 43 -2.67 7.04 -0.12
CA GLU A 43 -1.23 7.00 -0.40
C GLU A 43 -0.76 5.60 -0.85
N MET A 44 -1.31 4.53 -0.26
CA MET A 44 -1.09 3.16 -0.71
C MET A 44 -1.55 2.98 -2.16
N MET A 45 -2.74 3.48 -2.49
CA MET A 45 -3.30 3.37 -3.84
C MET A 45 -2.45 4.14 -4.85
N ILE A 46 -1.97 5.35 -4.49
CA ILE A 46 -1.04 6.12 -5.32
C ILE A 46 0.25 5.33 -5.56
N ALA A 47 0.85 4.78 -4.51
CA ALA A 47 2.05 3.97 -4.62
C ALA A 47 1.83 2.72 -5.51
N HIS A 48 0.71 2.03 -5.36
CA HIS A 48 0.35 0.89 -6.21
C HIS A 48 0.16 1.30 -7.67
N ASN A 49 -0.50 2.43 -7.92
CA ASN A 49 -0.67 2.99 -9.25
C ASN A 49 0.69 3.32 -9.90
N LYS A 50 1.63 3.90 -9.12
CA LYS A 50 3.00 4.14 -9.59
C LYS A 50 3.73 2.83 -9.92
N VAL A 51 3.59 1.77 -9.11
CA VAL A 51 4.14 0.44 -9.45
C VAL A 51 3.60 -0.05 -10.78
N VAL A 52 2.29 0.03 -11.02
CA VAL A 52 1.66 -0.39 -12.28
C VAL A 52 2.17 0.44 -13.45
N ASN A 53 2.16 1.76 -13.34
CA ASN A 53 2.61 2.65 -14.41
C ASN A 53 4.08 2.42 -14.77
N TYR A 54 4.95 2.31 -13.78
CA TYR A 54 6.38 2.09 -14.01
C TYR A 54 6.65 0.67 -14.52
N SER A 55 5.88 -0.32 -14.09
CA SER A 55 5.93 -1.67 -14.65
C SER A 55 5.53 -1.67 -16.12
N ASN A 56 4.45 -0.97 -16.49
CA ASN A 56 4.03 -0.82 -17.88
C ASN A 56 5.10 -0.10 -18.71
N TRP A 57 5.74 0.92 -18.14
CA TRP A 57 6.85 1.61 -18.80
C TRP A 57 8.04 0.67 -19.03
N TYR A 58 8.44 -0.09 -18.02
CA TYR A 58 9.48 -1.12 -18.12
C TYR A 58 9.14 -2.16 -19.19
N GLN A 59 7.91 -2.67 -19.22
CA GLN A 59 7.45 -3.64 -20.23
C GLN A 59 7.50 -3.06 -21.63
N SER A 60 7.08 -1.81 -21.83
CA SER A 60 7.19 -1.11 -23.11
C SER A 60 8.65 -1.03 -23.57
N LYS A 61 9.59 -0.73 -22.67
CA LYS A 61 11.02 -0.73 -22.99
C LYS A 61 11.54 -2.14 -23.30
N SER A 62 11.07 -3.16 -22.59
CA SER A 62 11.42 -4.56 -22.84
C SER A 62 10.96 -5.04 -24.22
N ILE A 63 9.77 -4.63 -24.66
CA ILE A 63 9.28 -4.92 -26.01
C ILE A 63 10.17 -4.23 -27.05
N LYS A 64 10.53 -2.96 -26.84
CA LYS A 64 11.43 -2.23 -27.76
C LYS A 64 12.83 -2.85 -27.83
N GLU A 65 13.37 -3.31 -26.71
CA GLU A 65 14.63 -4.06 -26.65
C GLU A 65 14.53 -5.35 -27.47
N SER A 66 13.53 -6.20 -27.20
CA SER A 66 13.33 -7.47 -27.90
C SER A 66 13.15 -7.30 -29.41
N LEU A 67 12.44 -6.25 -29.85
CA LEU A 67 12.33 -5.91 -31.28
C LEU A 67 13.68 -5.54 -31.90
N LYS A 68 14.57 -4.87 -31.16
CA LYS A 68 15.91 -4.53 -31.64
C LYS A 68 16.90 -5.69 -31.57
N GLU A 69 16.76 -6.58 -30.60
CA GLU A 69 17.49 -7.85 -30.58
C GLU A 69 17.09 -8.71 -31.78
N SER A 70 15.80 -8.84 -32.06
CA SER A 70 15.33 -9.57 -33.24
C SER A 70 15.77 -8.92 -34.56
N GLU A 71 15.77 -7.59 -34.67
CA GLU A 71 16.35 -6.88 -35.83
C GLU A 71 17.85 -7.19 -35.96
N LEU A 72 18.59 -7.23 -34.85
CA LEU A 72 20.00 -7.52 -34.84
C LEU A 72 20.29 -8.96 -35.30
N ASP A 73 19.60 -9.94 -34.73
CA ASP A 73 19.75 -11.37 -35.08
C ASP A 73 19.49 -11.60 -36.57
N ASN A 74 18.46 -10.95 -37.13
CA ASN A 74 18.17 -11.04 -38.56
C ASN A 74 19.28 -10.43 -39.42
N LEU A 75 19.81 -9.25 -39.04
CA LEU A 75 20.91 -8.61 -39.78
C LEU A 75 22.21 -9.44 -39.70
N GLU A 76 22.52 -10.00 -38.54
CA GLU A 76 23.68 -10.87 -38.35
C GLU A 76 23.54 -12.18 -39.13
N ALA A 77 22.35 -12.78 -39.19
CA ALA A 77 22.06 -13.95 -40.01
C ALA A 77 22.21 -13.67 -41.52
N LEU A 78 21.75 -12.52 -42.01
CA LEU A 78 21.92 -12.10 -43.41
C LEU A 78 23.40 -11.91 -43.77
N MET A 79 24.20 -11.37 -42.85
CA MET A 79 25.65 -11.23 -43.02
C MET A 79 26.34 -12.60 -43.02
N TYR A 80 25.96 -13.50 -42.12
CA TYR A 80 26.53 -14.85 -42.01
C TYR A 80 26.25 -15.71 -43.25
N THR A 81 25.03 -15.61 -43.78
CA THR A 81 24.62 -16.34 -45.00
C THR A 81 25.18 -15.75 -46.29
N ASN A 82 25.92 -14.63 -46.20
CA ASN A 82 26.45 -13.88 -47.33
C ASN A 82 25.35 -13.50 -48.35
N ALA A 83 24.12 -13.31 -47.87
CA ALA A 83 22.94 -12.98 -48.69
C ALA A 83 22.92 -11.51 -49.15
N ILE A 84 23.87 -10.70 -48.68
CA ILE A 84 24.00 -9.27 -48.96
C ILE A 84 25.15 -9.05 -49.95
N ALA A 85 24.89 -8.27 -51.00
CA ALA A 85 25.89 -7.88 -51.99
C ALA A 85 27.09 -7.15 -51.33
N GLU A 86 28.31 -7.41 -51.81
CA GLU A 86 29.55 -6.96 -51.19
C GLU A 86 29.62 -5.43 -51.02
N ASP A 87 29.09 -4.69 -51.98
CA ASP A 87 29.02 -3.22 -51.98
C ASP A 87 28.05 -2.65 -50.93
N LYS A 88 27.12 -3.46 -50.40
CA LYS A 88 26.13 -3.08 -49.38
C LYS A 88 26.49 -3.52 -47.97
N LYS A 89 27.53 -4.36 -47.81
CA LYS A 89 27.93 -4.88 -46.49
C LYS A 89 28.31 -3.80 -45.50
N SER A 90 29.01 -2.75 -45.94
CA SER A 90 29.38 -1.61 -45.07
C SER A 90 28.17 -0.95 -44.43
N PHE A 91 27.10 -0.72 -45.21
CA PHE A 91 25.85 -0.15 -44.71
C PHE A 91 25.18 -1.06 -43.66
N VAL A 92 25.24 -2.38 -43.86
CA VAL A 92 24.66 -3.35 -42.92
C VAL A 92 25.50 -3.43 -41.63
N TYR A 93 26.82 -3.32 -41.70
CA TYR A 93 27.68 -3.21 -40.51
C TYR A 93 27.32 -1.97 -39.67
N ASP A 94 27.19 -0.81 -40.30
CA ASP A 94 26.77 0.42 -39.60
C ASP A 94 25.40 0.25 -38.96
N LYS A 95 24.48 -0.44 -39.64
CA LYS A 95 23.15 -0.74 -39.11
C LYS A 95 23.21 -1.67 -37.90
N ILE A 96 24.03 -2.72 -37.95
CA ILE A 96 24.27 -3.65 -36.84
C ILE A 96 24.80 -2.89 -35.61
N GLU A 97 25.82 -2.04 -35.79
CA GLU A 97 26.41 -1.26 -34.70
C GLU A 97 25.39 -0.30 -34.09
N ASN A 98 24.65 0.43 -34.92
CA ASN A 98 23.57 1.31 -34.46
C ASN A 98 22.47 0.56 -33.70
N THR A 99 22.14 -0.66 -34.11
CA THR A 99 21.15 -1.50 -33.42
C THR A 99 21.68 -1.99 -32.09
N LYS A 100 22.96 -2.41 -31.99
CA LYS A 100 23.63 -2.77 -30.72
C LYS A 100 23.59 -1.61 -29.73
N LEU A 101 23.87 -0.38 -30.17
CA LEU A 101 23.78 0.81 -29.32
C LEU A 101 22.35 1.05 -28.79
N LYS A 102 21.32 0.81 -29.61
CA LYS A 102 19.92 0.94 -29.19
C LYS A 102 19.51 -0.13 -28.18
N VAL A 103 19.94 -1.38 -28.36
CA VAL A 103 19.72 -2.46 -27.40
C VAL A 103 20.35 -2.09 -26.05
N ALA A 104 21.63 -1.69 -26.05
CA ALA A 104 22.32 -1.27 -24.84
C ALA A 104 21.62 -0.09 -24.13
N LYS A 105 21.13 0.89 -24.89
CA LYS A 105 20.34 2.01 -24.38
C LYS A 105 19.07 1.52 -23.68
N TYR A 106 18.26 0.67 -24.31
CA TYR A 106 17.01 0.18 -23.72
C TYR A 106 17.24 -0.68 -22.48
N LYS A 107 18.31 -1.49 -22.48
CA LYS A 107 18.70 -2.28 -21.31
C LYS A 107 19.03 -1.41 -20.10
N ALA A 108 19.79 -0.34 -20.32
CA ALA A 108 20.18 0.58 -19.26
C ALA A 108 19.00 1.45 -18.78
N GLU A 109 18.14 1.89 -19.70
CA GLU A 109 16.86 2.54 -19.40
C GLU A 109 15.95 1.68 -18.52
N LYS A 110 15.84 0.38 -18.81
CA LYS A 110 15.07 -0.59 -17.99
C LYS A 110 15.64 -0.73 -16.58
N LYS A 111 16.97 -0.78 -16.46
CA LYS A 111 17.67 -0.87 -15.16
C LYS A 111 17.33 0.35 -14.29
N GLU A 112 17.31 1.55 -14.88
CA GLU A 112 16.93 2.78 -14.19
C GLU A 112 15.48 2.77 -13.71
N ILE A 113 14.53 2.28 -14.53
CA ILE A 113 13.12 2.17 -14.13
C ILE A 113 12.93 1.14 -12.99
N LEU A 114 13.69 0.05 -13.01
CA LEU A 114 13.54 -1.02 -12.02
C LEU A 114 14.07 -0.63 -10.64
N ILE A 115 15.28 -0.07 -10.59
CA ILE A 115 16.02 0.19 -9.33
C ILE A 115 15.87 1.65 -8.88
N GLY A 116 15.59 2.57 -9.81
CA GLY A 116 15.52 4.01 -9.55
C GLY A 116 16.87 4.70 -9.74
N SER A 117 16.84 5.97 -10.14
CA SER A 117 18.06 6.74 -10.44
C SER A 117 18.92 6.99 -9.20
N LYS A 118 18.31 7.05 -8.00
CA LYS A 118 19.03 7.26 -6.73
C LYS A 118 20.02 6.13 -6.40
N ASN A 119 19.70 4.91 -6.85
CA ASN A 119 20.51 3.71 -6.61
C ASN A 119 21.51 3.45 -7.75
N LEU A 120 21.59 4.35 -8.74
CA LEU A 120 22.51 4.26 -9.87
C LEU A 120 23.52 5.41 -9.85
N PRO A 121 24.77 5.18 -10.31
CA PRO A 121 25.73 6.25 -10.52
C PRO A 121 25.19 7.31 -11.48
N LYS A 122 25.49 8.60 -11.24
CA LYS A 122 25.05 9.71 -12.12
C LYS A 122 25.40 9.53 -13.60
N LYS A 123 26.47 8.78 -13.89
CA LYS A 123 26.92 8.44 -15.26
C LYS A 123 25.98 7.46 -15.99
N GLU A 124 25.17 6.70 -15.25
CA GLU A 124 24.21 5.72 -15.76
C GLU A 124 22.78 6.30 -15.89
N TRP A 125 22.58 7.60 -15.60
CA TRP A 125 21.29 8.27 -15.78
C TRP A 125 21.05 8.55 -17.26
N ILE A 126 20.11 7.79 -17.84
CA ILE A 126 19.89 7.79 -19.28
C ILE A 126 18.50 8.33 -19.59
N GLN A 127 17.51 7.99 -18.77
CA GLN A 127 16.15 8.47 -18.93
C GLN A 127 16.03 9.92 -18.50
N ASP A 128 15.17 10.62 -19.23
CA ASP A 128 14.68 11.93 -18.89
C ASP A 128 13.20 11.80 -18.51
N LEU A 129 12.84 12.26 -17.31
CA LEU A 129 11.46 12.42 -16.88
C LEU A 129 11.18 13.92 -16.76
N ASP A 130 10.32 14.44 -17.64
CA ASP A 130 9.91 15.86 -17.68
C ASP A 130 11.06 16.88 -17.78
N GLY A 131 12.12 16.56 -18.53
CA GLY A 131 13.31 17.39 -18.72
C GLY A 131 14.39 17.23 -17.63
N LYS A 132 14.23 16.28 -16.70
CA LYS A 132 15.14 16.05 -15.57
C LYS A 132 15.61 14.59 -15.51
N LYS A 133 16.93 14.42 -15.55
CA LYS A 133 17.60 13.15 -15.23
C LYS A 133 17.75 12.97 -13.73
N GLY A 134 17.70 11.74 -13.24
CA GLY A 134 17.97 11.43 -11.83
C GLY A 134 16.76 11.45 -10.90
N VAL A 135 15.55 11.64 -11.43
CA VAL A 135 14.32 11.81 -10.64
C VAL A 135 13.50 10.51 -10.53
N ILE A 136 13.88 9.46 -11.26
CA ILE A 136 13.07 8.24 -11.36
C ILE A 136 13.18 7.45 -10.05
N VAL A 137 12.02 7.22 -9.44
CA VAL A 137 11.86 6.32 -8.28
C VAL A 137 11.62 4.91 -8.81
N GLY A 138 12.38 3.94 -8.32
CA GLY A 138 12.35 2.58 -8.87
C GLY A 138 11.03 1.85 -8.62
N ILE A 139 10.66 0.91 -9.49
CA ILE A 139 9.53 0.00 -9.25
C ILE A 139 9.68 -0.70 -7.89
N ASN A 140 10.90 -1.13 -7.55
CA ASN A 140 11.18 -1.81 -6.28
C ASN A 140 10.96 -0.90 -5.07
N GLU A 141 11.28 0.40 -5.21
CA GLU A 141 11.07 1.40 -4.15
C GLU A 141 9.58 1.64 -3.94
N TRP A 142 8.82 1.86 -5.02
CA TRP A 142 7.36 1.99 -4.96
C TRP A 142 6.68 0.75 -4.38
N LYS A 143 7.15 -0.44 -4.75
CA LYS A 143 6.64 -1.70 -4.20
C LYS A 143 6.92 -1.84 -2.71
N SER A 144 8.11 -1.43 -2.27
CA SER A 144 8.44 -1.40 -0.84
C SER A 144 7.55 -0.42 -0.09
N LEU A 145 7.35 0.78 -0.63
CA LEU A 145 6.50 1.82 -0.04
C LEU A 145 5.04 1.37 0.06
N ALA A 146 4.47 0.85 -1.03
CA ALA A 146 3.11 0.31 -1.04
C ALA A 146 2.93 -0.81 -0.01
N LYS A 147 3.94 -1.67 0.17
CA LYS A 147 3.92 -2.72 1.20
C LYS A 147 3.95 -2.16 2.62
N LYS A 148 4.68 -1.07 2.86
CA LYS A 148 4.70 -0.41 4.18
C LYS A 148 3.32 0.15 4.52
N TYR A 149 2.70 0.87 3.58
CA TYR A 149 1.33 1.36 3.75
C TYR A 149 0.34 0.22 3.97
N ASP A 150 0.37 -0.85 3.18
CA ASP A 150 -0.47 -2.04 3.37
C ASP A 150 -0.33 -2.66 4.78
N ILE A 151 0.88 -2.70 5.35
CA ILE A 151 1.06 -3.18 6.72
C ILE A 151 0.46 -2.19 7.73
N ALA A 152 0.67 -0.88 7.56
CA ALA A 152 0.14 0.14 8.45
C ALA A 152 -1.40 0.16 8.44
N THR A 153 -2.02 0.20 7.27
CA THR A 153 -3.47 0.17 7.05
C THR A 153 -4.12 -1.04 7.73
N ARG A 154 -3.57 -2.25 7.54
CA ARG A 154 -4.08 -3.45 8.21
C ARG A 154 -4.09 -3.33 9.74
N LYS A 155 -3.13 -2.62 10.36
CA LYS A 155 -3.11 -2.44 11.81
C LYS A 155 -4.21 -1.48 12.27
N PHE A 156 -4.50 -0.46 11.49
CA PHE A 156 -5.65 0.41 11.72
C PHE A 156 -6.98 -0.33 11.56
N ASP A 157 -7.14 -1.16 10.52
CA ASP A 157 -8.34 -1.99 10.34
C ASP A 157 -8.63 -2.87 11.54
N PHE A 158 -7.59 -3.51 12.10
CA PHE A 158 -7.73 -4.27 13.34
C PHE A 158 -8.11 -3.37 14.53
N GLY A 159 -7.53 -2.17 14.64
CA GLY A 159 -7.90 -1.20 15.68
C GLY A 159 -9.39 -0.82 15.60
N VAL A 160 -9.87 -0.49 14.40
CA VAL A 160 -11.28 -0.18 14.12
C VAL A 160 -12.18 -1.37 14.46
N LEU A 161 -11.79 -2.59 14.08
CA LEU A 161 -12.53 -3.81 14.43
C LEU A 161 -12.67 -3.97 15.95
N PHE A 162 -11.59 -3.78 16.71
CA PHE A 162 -11.67 -3.88 18.17
C PHE A 162 -12.53 -2.78 18.79
N PHE A 163 -12.52 -1.56 18.25
CA PHE A 163 -13.46 -0.52 18.69
C PHE A 163 -14.91 -0.89 18.41
N GLN A 164 -15.21 -1.46 17.24
CA GLN A 164 -16.57 -1.94 16.92
C GLN A 164 -17.03 -3.03 17.89
N ILE A 165 -16.17 -4.00 18.20
CA ILE A 165 -16.47 -5.05 19.20
C ILE A 165 -16.71 -4.42 20.57
N SER A 166 -15.86 -3.47 20.99
CA SER A 166 -16.04 -2.74 22.25
C SER A 166 -17.38 -2.02 22.33
N ILE A 167 -17.77 -1.30 21.27
CA ILE A 167 -19.06 -0.59 21.20
C ILE A 167 -20.24 -1.57 21.28
N VAL A 168 -20.19 -2.69 20.55
CA VAL A 168 -21.23 -3.71 20.58
C VAL A 168 -21.36 -4.33 21.98
N LEU A 169 -20.24 -4.64 22.65
CA LEU A 169 -20.26 -5.12 24.04
C LEU A 169 -20.87 -4.10 25.00
N GLY A 170 -20.57 -2.81 24.81
CA GLY A 170 -21.19 -1.71 25.56
C GLY A 170 -22.71 -1.66 25.36
N ALA A 171 -23.19 -1.79 24.12
CA ALA A 171 -24.62 -1.80 23.83
C ALA A 171 -25.33 -3.00 24.47
N VAL A 172 -24.75 -4.20 24.40
CA VAL A 172 -25.28 -5.40 25.07
C VAL A 172 -25.29 -5.23 26.60
N CYS A 173 -24.27 -4.58 27.15
CA CYS A 173 -24.19 -4.28 28.58
C CYS A 173 -25.33 -3.36 29.07
N ILE A 174 -25.77 -2.42 28.24
CA ILE A 174 -26.93 -1.57 28.55
C ILE A 174 -28.21 -2.42 28.55
N ILE A 175 -28.38 -3.32 27.58
CA ILE A 175 -29.62 -4.12 27.46
C ILE A 175 -29.80 -5.13 28.61
N ILE A 176 -28.71 -5.66 29.18
CA ILE A 176 -28.78 -6.67 30.25
C ILE A 176 -28.89 -5.97 31.61
N TYR A 177 -30.11 -5.88 32.14
CA TYR A 177 -30.40 -5.23 33.42
C TYR A 177 -30.48 -6.20 34.61
N ASP A 178 -30.81 -7.47 34.38
CA ASP A 178 -31.17 -8.41 35.46
C ASP A 178 -29.97 -9.03 36.19
N ASN A 179 -28.76 -8.96 35.63
CA ASN A 179 -27.57 -9.62 36.18
C ASN A 179 -26.38 -8.67 36.34
N PRO A 180 -26.16 -8.10 37.55
CA PRO A 180 -25.10 -7.12 37.79
C PRO A 180 -23.68 -7.71 37.66
N LYS A 181 -23.52 -9.02 37.88
CA LYS A 181 -22.20 -9.69 37.70
C LYS A 181 -21.83 -9.79 36.22
N LEU A 182 -22.80 -10.16 35.38
CA LEU A 182 -22.60 -10.25 33.93
C LEU A 182 -22.35 -8.86 33.33
N GLN A 183 -23.09 -7.85 33.78
CA GLN A 183 -22.90 -6.45 33.37
C GLN A 183 -21.47 -5.97 33.69
N LYS A 184 -20.99 -6.18 34.91
CA LYS A 184 -19.61 -5.83 35.30
C LYS A 184 -18.56 -6.56 34.46
N ALA A 185 -18.78 -7.85 34.15
CA ALA A 185 -17.87 -8.63 33.31
C ALA A 185 -17.81 -8.10 31.86
N LEU A 186 -18.95 -7.69 31.30
CA LEU A 186 -19.03 -7.09 29.96
C LEU A 186 -18.34 -5.73 29.91
N VAL A 187 -18.52 -4.86 30.91
CA VAL A 187 -17.81 -3.58 31.00
C VAL A 187 -16.30 -3.79 31.05
N ILE A 188 -15.81 -4.75 31.85
CA ILE A 188 -14.37 -5.04 31.92
C ILE A 188 -13.86 -5.52 30.55
N THR A 189 -14.57 -6.45 29.92
CA THR A 189 -14.21 -6.97 28.59
C THR A 189 -14.20 -5.85 27.54
N MET A 190 -15.20 -4.97 27.56
CA MET A 190 -15.30 -3.79 26.70
C MET A 190 -14.07 -2.89 26.82
N VAL A 191 -13.66 -2.55 28.05
CA VAL A 191 -12.48 -1.71 28.29
C VAL A 191 -11.20 -2.39 27.80
N VAL A 192 -11.02 -3.68 28.07
CA VAL A 192 -9.85 -4.44 27.62
C VAL A 192 -9.78 -4.48 26.08
N VAL A 193 -10.88 -4.80 25.43
CA VAL A 193 -10.97 -4.87 23.96
C VAL A 193 -10.75 -3.50 23.33
N GLY A 194 -11.37 -2.45 23.87
CA GLY A 194 -11.16 -1.08 23.41
C GLY A 194 -9.73 -0.61 23.59
N PHE A 195 -9.07 -0.99 24.69
CA PHE A 195 -7.65 -0.69 24.92
C PHE A 195 -6.74 -1.38 23.90
N ILE A 196 -7.02 -2.66 23.55
CA ILE A 196 -6.32 -3.35 22.47
C ILE A 196 -6.49 -2.58 21.15
N GLY A 197 -7.69 -2.06 20.88
CA GLY A 197 -7.95 -1.19 19.73
C GLY A 197 -7.05 0.03 19.69
N VAL A 198 -6.92 0.75 20.81
CA VAL A 198 -6.01 1.91 20.94
C VAL A 198 -4.57 1.53 20.65
N VAL A 199 -4.07 0.46 21.26
CA VAL A 199 -2.68 0.00 21.08
C VAL A 199 -2.43 -0.33 19.60
N MET A 200 -3.36 -1.01 18.95
CA MET A 200 -3.25 -1.36 17.53
C MET A 200 -3.28 -0.14 16.61
N SER A 201 -4.14 0.84 16.88
CA SER A 201 -4.17 2.11 16.12
C SER A 201 -2.89 2.93 16.30
N ILE A 202 -2.35 3.03 17.52
CA ILE A 202 -1.08 3.71 17.79
C ILE A 202 0.08 2.98 17.08
N TYR A 203 0.09 1.64 17.12
CA TYR A 203 1.10 0.86 16.44
C TYR A 203 1.03 1.05 14.92
N GLY A 204 -0.17 1.10 14.35
CA GLY A 204 -0.39 1.45 12.94
C GLY A 204 0.21 2.80 12.58
N TYR A 205 -0.02 3.83 13.41
CA TYR A 205 0.56 5.16 13.24
C TYR A 205 2.09 5.15 13.24
N SER A 206 2.70 4.39 14.17
CA SER A 206 4.17 4.27 14.23
C SER A 206 4.81 3.57 13.04
N LEU A 207 4.02 2.80 12.28
CA LEU A 207 4.49 2.02 11.13
C LEU A 207 4.28 2.75 9.80
N ALA A 208 3.43 3.78 9.79
CA ALA A 208 3.22 4.61 8.62
C ALA A 208 4.56 5.29 8.24
N PRO A 209 5.00 5.18 6.97
CA PRO A 209 6.26 5.75 6.50
C PRO A 209 6.25 7.27 6.39
#